data_AF-A0A2P5W665-F1
#
_entry.id   AF-A0A2P5W665-F1
#
_cell.length_a   1.000
_cell.length_b   1.000
_cell.length_c   1.000
_cell.angle_alpha   90.00
_cell.angle_beta   90.00
_cell.angle_gamma   90.00
#
_symmetry.space_group_name_H-M   'P 1'
#
loop_
_entity.id
_entity.type
_entity.pdbx_description
1 polymer ?
#
loop_
_entity_poly.entity_id
_entity_poly.type
_entity_poly.pdbx_seq_one_letter_code
_entity_poly.pdbx_strand_id
1 'polypeptide(L)' 'MLFGFKIKAREKPGKSAIHTLKTPYPPISSNRQEARPREKKKGRGPPRVPVPPSPPRKDKFDDDEKIKIEIDESLFTT' A
#
# COMPACT_ATOMS: atom_id res chain seq x y z
N MET A 1 -49.31 23.50 41.66
CA MET A 1 -48.37 24.02 40.65
C MET A 1 -47.04 24.27 41.35
N LEU A 2 -45.99 23.51 41.03
CA LEU A 2 -44.65 23.70 41.61
C LEU A 2 -43.66 23.90 40.46
N PHE A 3 -43.20 25.13 40.28
CA PHE A 3 -42.23 25.51 39.25
C PHE A 3 -40.82 25.11 39.71
N GLY A 4 -40.29 24.02 39.16
CA GLY A 4 -38.88 23.63 39.33
C GLY A 4 -37.99 24.38 38.34
N PHE A 5 -37.05 25.18 38.86
CA PHE A 5 -36.13 26.01 38.07
C PHE A 5 -34.69 25.46 38.16
N LYS A 6 -34.05 25.28 36.99
CA LYS A 6 -32.58 25.27 36.72
C LYS A 6 -31.79 24.06 37.28
N ILE A 7 -30.71 23.52 36.68
CA ILE A 7 -29.49 24.15 36.15
C ILE A 7 -28.87 23.32 35.00
N LYS A 8 -28.30 24.04 34.03
CA LYS A 8 -27.62 23.61 32.80
C LYS A 8 -26.21 23.04 33.08
N ALA A 9 -25.79 22.09 32.24
CA ALA A 9 -24.53 21.36 32.19
C ALA A 9 -23.24 22.18 32.48
N ARG A 10 -22.24 21.52 33.07
CA ARG A 10 -20.83 21.97 33.09
C ARG A 10 -19.96 21.07 32.20
N GLU A 11 -19.17 21.71 31.35
CA GLU A 11 -18.25 21.13 30.38
C GLU A 11 -17.07 20.38 31.01
N LYS A 12 -16.52 19.40 30.27
CA LYS A 12 -15.29 18.68 30.61
C LYS A 12 -14.06 19.44 30.07
N PRO A 13 -12.99 19.58 30.86
CA PRO A 13 -11.67 19.76 30.26
C PRO A 13 -10.64 18.81 30.89
N GLY A 14 -10.11 17.89 30.08
CA GLY A 14 -9.04 16.99 30.50
C GLY A 14 -8.46 16.18 29.36
N LYS A 15 -8.30 16.77 28.17
CA LYS A 15 -7.40 16.20 27.16
C LYS A 15 -6.00 16.69 27.52
N SER A 16 -5.22 15.84 28.19
CA SER A 16 -3.80 16.12 28.41
C SER A 16 -3.13 16.29 27.05
N ALA A 17 -2.54 17.46 26.85
CA ALA A 17 -1.77 17.79 25.67
C ALA A 17 -0.52 16.90 25.64
N ILE A 18 -0.58 15.85 24.82
CA ILE A 18 0.61 15.11 24.43
C ILE A 18 1.37 16.05 23.50
N HIS A 19 2.47 16.64 23.98
CA HIS A 19 3.41 17.38 23.15
C HIS A 19 3.98 16.42 22.09
N THR A 20 3.46 16.49 20.87
CA THR A 20 3.97 15.71 19.75
C THR A 20 5.21 16.40 19.19
N LEU A 21 6.37 15.79 19.40
CA LEU A 21 7.56 16.05 18.59
C LEU A 21 7.15 15.86 17.11
N LYS A 22 7.26 16.92 16.31
CA LYS A 22 6.88 16.92 14.89
C LYS A 22 7.82 15.99 14.13
N THR A 23 7.36 14.78 13.82
CA THR A 23 8.04 13.91 12.85
C THR A 23 7.95 14.53 11.45
N PRO A 24 9.03 14.55 10.65
CA PRO A 24 9.06 15.22 9.34
C PRO A 24 8.27 14.49 8.23
N TYR A 25 7.65 13.35 8.55
CA TYR A 25 6.86 12.58 7.60
C TYR A 25 5.36 12.71 7.89
N PRO A 26 4.51 12.89 6.86
CA PRO A 26 3.07 12.81 7.07
C PRO A 26 2.70 11.41 7.57
N PRO A 27 1.75 11.27 8.52
CA PRO A 27 1.27 9.96 8.91
C PRO A 27 0.67 9.28 7.68
N ILE A 28 1.16 8.08 7.36
CA ILE A 28 0.57 7.21 6.34
C ILE A 28 -0.93 7.16 6.64
N SER A 29 -1.77 7.59 5.70
CA SER A 29 -3.21 7.72 5.93
C SER A 29 -3.74 6.44 6.55
N SER A 30 -4.25 6.51 7.78
CA SER A 30 -4.83 5.37 8.51
C SER A 30 -6.13 4.86 7.88
N ASN A 31 -6.50 5.39 6.71
CA ASN A 31 -7.71 5.07 5.99
C ASN A 31 -7.62 3.65 5.44
N ARG A 32 -8.29 2.74 6.17
CA ARG A 32 -8.52 1.35 5.79
C ARG A 32 -9.51 1.31 4.62
N GLN A 33 -8.99 1.53 3.42
CA GLN A 33 -9.72 1.46 2.16
C GLN A 33 -10.16 0.02 1.87
N GLU A 34 -11.21 -0.13 1.07
CA GLU A 34 -11.77 -1.42 0.61
C GLU A 34 -10.76 -2.28 -0.17
N ALA A 35 -9.68 -1.67 -0.66
CA ALA A 35 -8.51 -2.35 -1.23
C ALA A 35 -7.69 -3.14 -0.20
N ARG A 36 -7.80 -2.82 1.10
CA ARG A 36 -7.05 -3.47 2.19
C ARG A 36 -7.95 -3.77 3.41
N PRO A 37 -8.94 -4.67 3.26
CA PRO A 37 -9.77 -5.08 4.39
C PRO A 37 -8.91 -5.82 5.43
N ARG A 38 -9.06 -5.46 6.73
CA ARG A 38 -8.36 -6.15 7.82
C ARG A 38 -8.94 -7.53 8.13
N GLU A 39 -10.24 -7.70 7.94
CA GLU A 39 -10.96 -8.94 8.22
C GLU A 39 -11.25 -9.71 6.92
N LYS A 40 -11.13 -11.05 6.96
CA LYS A 40 -11.37 -11.93 5.80
C LYS A 40 -12.83 -11.89 5.30
N LYS A 41 -13.76 -11.49 6.16
CA LYS A 41 -15.20 -11.38 5.84
C LYS A 41 -15.56 -10.04 5.17
N LYS A 42 -14.67 -9.05 5.15
CA LYS A 42 -14.91 -7.77 4.49
C LYS A 42 -14.51 -7.88 3.01
N GLY A 43 -15.37 -7.39 2.12
CA GLY A 43 -15.22 -7.50 0.67
C GLY A 43 -13.86 -7.02 0.16
N ARG A 44 -13.24 -7.83 -0.72
CA ARG A 44 -11.97 -7.53 -1.41
C ARG A 44 -12.28 -7.13 -2.86
N GLY A 45 -13.08 -6.09 -3.06
CA GLY A 45 -13.59 -5.74 -4.39
C GLY A 45 -14.26 -6.92 -5.12
N PRO A 46 -14.48 -6.81 -6.43
CA PRO A 46 -14.99 -7.92 -7.23
C PRO A 46 -14.03 -9.12 -7.24
N PRO A 47 -14.54 -10.37 -7.23
CA PRO A 47 -13.69 -11.55 -7.38
C PRO A 47 -12.96 -11.49 -8.72
N ARG A 48 -11.68 -11.85 -8.72
CA ARG A 48 -10.89 -11.96 -9.95
C ARG A 48 -11.39 -13.16 -10.76
N VAL A 49 -11.62 -12.95 -12.06
CA VAL A 49 -11.91 -14.03 -13.00
C VAL A 49 -10.71 -14.99 -13.02
N PRO A 50 -10.91 -16.32 -12.91
CA PRO A 50 -9.81 -17.27 -13.04
C PRO A 50 -9.25 -17.19 -14.46
N VAL A 51 -7.96 -16.86 -14.58
CA VAL A 51 -7.25 -16.86 -15.85
C VAL A 51 -6.38 -18.12 -15.87
N PRO A 52 -6.44 -18.96 -16.93
CA PRO A 52 -5.52 -20.08 -17.05
C PRO A 52 -4.07 -19.57 -17.08
N PRO A 53 -3.10 -20.35 -16.60
CA PRO A 53 -1.70 -19.98 -16.74
C PRO A 53 -1.37 -19.77 -18.22
N SER A 54 -0.57 -18.75 -18.53
CA SER A 54 -0.09 -18.54 -19.89
C SER A 54 0.69 -19.77 -20.36
N PRO A 55 0.60 -20.14 -21.64
CA PRO A 55 1.46 -21.20 -22.17
C PRO A 55 2.95 -20.86 -21.92
N PRO A 56 3.81 -21.89 -21.74
CA PRO A 56 5.24 -21.67 -21.68
C PRO A 56 5.71 -20.86 -22.89
N ARG A 57 6.41 -19.76 -22.64
CA ARG A 57 7.07 -19.01 -23.71
C ARG A 57 8.36 -19.76 -24.04
N LYS A 58 8.60 -20.02 -25.32
CA LYS A 58 9.92 -20.41 -25.79
C LYS A 58 10.90 -19.28 -25.48
N ASP A 59 12.10 -19.60 -25.01
CA ASP A 59 13.15 -18.60 -24.93
C ASP A 59 13.47 -18.12 -26.35
N LYS A 60 13.78 -16.84 -26.50
CA LYS A 60 14.16 -16.27 -27.79
C LYS A 60 15.43 -16.92 -28.36
N PHE A 61 16.23 -17.51 -27.48
CA PHE A 61 17.52 -18.12 -27.82
C PHE A 61 17.49 -19.66 -27.83
N ASP A 62 16.34 -20.29 -27.65
CA ASP A 62 16.20 -21.77 -27.67
C ASP A 62 16.49 -22.38 -29.06
N ASP A 63 16.43 -21.58 -30.13
CA ASP A 63 16.54 -22.03 -31.52
C ASP A 63 17.99 -21.96 -32.08
N ASP A 64 19.00 -22.25 -31.25
CA ASP A 64 20.43 -22.23 -31.63
C ASP A 64 20.90 -20.92 -32.27
N GLU A 65 20.31 -19.79 -31.86
CA GLU A 65 20.57 -18.48 -32.45
C GLU A 65 21.95 -17.96 -32.00
N LYS A 66 22.97 -18.21 -32.82
CA LYS A 66 24.34 -17.76 -32.58
C LYS A 66 24.45 -16.25 -32.82
N ILE A 67 24.40 -15.47 -31.75
CA ILE A 67 24.76 -14.05 -31.79
C ILE A 67 26.27 -13.95 -32.00
N LYS A 68 26.69 -13.41 -33.15
CA LYS A 68 28.10 -13.11 -33.42
C LYS A 68 28.48 -11.89 -32.59
N ILE A 69 29.19 -12.11 -31.51
CA ILE A 69 29.76 -11.04 -30.69
C ILE A 69 31.13 -10.72 -31.29
N GLU A 70 31.24 -9.55 -31.90
CA GLU A 70 32.52 -8.99 -32.34
C GLU A 70 33.16 -8.33 -31.12
N ILE A 71 34.24 -8.92 -30.61
CA ILE A 71 34.99 -8.39 -29.49
C ILE A 71 36.15 -7.57 -30.05
N ASP A 72 36.18 -6.29 -29.73
CA ASP A 72 37.31 -5.42 -30.05
C ASP A 72 38.43 -5.66 -29.04
N GLU A 73 39.52 -6.28 -29.50
CA GLU A 73 40.67 -6.67 -28.68
C GLU A 73 41.43 -5.47 -28.08
N SER A 74 41.21 -4.25 -28.61
CA SER A 74 41.76 -3.01 -28.05
C SER A 74 41.22 -2.67 -26.65
N LEU A 75 40.08 -3.26 -26.26
CA LEU A 75 39.49 -3.09 -24.93
C LEU A 75 40.29 -3.79 -23.82
N PHE A 76 41.21 -4.70 -24.17
CA PHE A 76 42.01 -5.49 -23.22
C PHE A 76 43.49 -5.11 -23.20
N THR A 77 43.91 -4.11 -23.97
CA THR A 77 45.28 -3.60 -23.93
C THR A 77 45.41 -2.49 -22.88
N THR A 78 46.02 -2.82 -21.74
CA THR A 78 46.52 -1.89 -20.71
C THR A 78 48.01 -1.65 -20.85
#